data_AF-A0A9D1AUS8-F1
#
_entry.id   AF-A0A9D1AUS8-F1
#
_cell.length_a   1.000
_cell.length_b   1.000
_cell.length_c   1.000
_cell.angle_alpha   90.00
_cell.angle_beta   90.00
_cell.angle_gamma   90.00
#
_symmetry.space_group_name_H-M   'P 1'
#
loop_
_entity.id
_entity.type
_entity.pdbx_description
1 polymer ?
#
loop_
_entity_poly.entity_id
_entity_poly.type
_entity_poly.pdbx_seq_one_letter_code
_entity_poly.pdbx_strand_id
1 'polypeptide(L)'
;MVPLAAVVGVVALVAWGLRQLLEGLAALVGVELTEVWQVLASGLGISSDLVRLLLSATIHVVLVVTVVRRLGPGISQIMLSLRGLRQRLEQRLDRARRDRPARGAGRPGRPGRPGRPGRPGRRPAWIGAALSTLLTPAATVVWVALLIQPTLVPLRLGGSTWLARGANLLDGTASVHIADSVVGLYRAVWAAPVAPEGLVEPSAFDAPLSADQIPLMDRWDRSLEEAAGDDRELYAQTKAFMWVESGGRQYALSATGCAGLMQFCSGTAQRAPFRHIFGVGRVATCGCRDCSVPRATQIALETEQGAIERHREAFPCDLADARFDGSRSVHAGVAYVQELSEQLGGNLLLMYVGYNAGPSVARSLYRTLGRPDEVTIDDLRPHLAAALRPYYGARAEVRAGGLLEVHLPKLLAAYQRWR
;
A
#
# COMPACT_ATOMS: atom_id res chain seq x y z
N MET A 1 13.83 14.99 5.09
CA MET A 1 12.36 15.16 4.95
C MET A 1 12.10 16.60 4.57
N VAL A 2 11.45 16.86 3.42
CA VAL A 2 11.01 18.23 3.09
C VAL A 2 9.87 18.56 4.08
N PRO A 3 9.94 19.68 4.82
CA PRO A 3 8.86 20.02 5.74
C PRO A 3 7.57 20.18 4.96
N LEU A 4 6.48 19.54 5.42
CA LEU A 4 5.18 19.58 4.74
C LEU A 4 4.69 21.02 4.50
N ALA A 5 5.09 21.97 5.36
CA ALA A 5 4.86 23.40 5.16
C ALA A 5 5.47 23.95 3.86
N ALA A 6 6.65 23.45 3.45
CA ALA A 6 7.27 23.83 2.17
C ALA A 6 6.51 23.23 0.98
N VAL A 7 6.02 21.99 1.09
CA VAL A 7 5.18 21.37 0.03
C VAL A 7 3.85 22.12 -0.12
N VAL A 8 3.21 22.47 1.01
CA VAL A 8 1.98 23.26 1.03
C VAL A 8 2.21 24.67 0.47
N GLY A 9 3.32 25.32 0.84
CA GLY A 9 3.72 26.62 0.31
C GLY A 9 3.90 26.59 -1.21
N VAL A 10 4.56 25.54 -1.74
CA VAL A 10 4.76 25.36 -3.19
C VAL A 10 3.43 25.14 -3.90
N VAL A 11 2.53 24.28 -3.39
CA VAL A 11 1.23 24.02 -4.01
C VAL A 11 0.35 25.29 -4.02
N ALA A 12 0.34 26.05 -2.92
CA ALA A 12 -0.39 27.31 -2.84
C ALA A 12 0.17 28.37 -3.80
N LEU A 13 1.51 28.48 -3.90
CA LEU A 13 2.18 29.39 -4.81
C LEU A 13 1.90 29.03 -6.29
N VAL A 14 1.89 27.73 -6.62
CA VAL A 14 1.58 27.25 -7.97
C VAL A 14 0.11 27.50 -8.32
N ALA A 15 -0.82 27.21 -7.42
CA ALA A 15 -2.24 27.48 -7.63
C ALA A 15 -2.53 28.99 -7.79
N TRP A 16 -1.87 29.83 -6.98
CA TRP A 16 -1.95 31.28 -7.11
C TRP A 16 -1.33 31.78 -8.42
N GLY A 17 -0.15 31.32 -8.78
CA GLY A 17 0.51 31.66 -10.05
C GLY A 17 -0.30 31.24 -11.28
N LEU A 18 -0.92 30.06 -11.24
CA LEU A 18 -1.81 29.58 -12.32
C LEU A 18 -3.05 30.46 -12.45
N ARG A 19 -3.65 30.89 -11.34
CA ARG A 19 -4.76 31.84 -11.36
C ARG A 19 -4.34 33.19 -11.96
N GLN A 20 -3.20 33.74 -11.56
CA GLN A 20 -2.68 35.00 -12.10
C GLN A 20 -2.37 34.90 -13.60
N LEU A 21 -1.81 33.77 -14.05
CA LEU A 21 -1.59 33.50 -15.47
C LEU A 21 -2.91 33.49 -16.26
N LEU A 22 -3.93 32.80 -15.74
CA LEU A 22 -5.24 32.72 -16.39
C LEU A 22 -5.98 34.06 -16.39
N GLU A 23 -5.86 34.86 -15.34
CA GLU A 23 -6.35 36.24 -15.28
C GLU A 23 -5.63 37.13 -16.32
N GLY A 24 -4.31 37.01 -16.45
CA GLY A 24 -3.52 37.74 -17.44
C GLY A 24 -3.85 37.34 -18.89
N LEU A 25 -4.03 36.05 -19.17
CA LEU A 25 -4.45 35.55 -20.48
C LEU A 25 -5.88 35.99 -20.83
N ALA A 26 -6.78 35.98 -19.85
CA ALA A 26 -8.14 36.46 -20.02
C ALA A 26 -8.15 37.96 -20.41
N ALA A 27 -7.37 38.77 -19.70
CA ALA A 27 -7.19 40.19 -20.01
C ALA A 27 -6.56 40.42 -21.39
N LEU A 28 -5.53 39.65 -21.76
CA LEU A 28 -4.84 39.78 -23.05
C LEU A 28 -5.76 39.49 -24.25
N VAL A 29 -6.66 38.53 -24.11
CA VAL A 29 -7.59 38.11 -25.17
C VAL A 29 -8.94 38.84 -25.08
N GLY A 30 -9.12 39.73 -24.09
CA GLY A 30 -10.34 40.50 -23.89
C GLY A 30 -11.56 39.64 -23.52
N VAL A 31 -11.33 38.53 -22.81
CA VAL A 31 -12.39 37.61 -22.35
C VAL A 31 -12.50 37.63 -20.83
N GLU A 32 -13.70 37.44 -20.32
CA GLU A 32 -13.94 37.29 -18.88
C GLU A 32 -13.35 35.96 -18.38
N LEU A 33 -12.77 35.94 -17.18
CA LEU A 33 -12.21 34.72 -16.59
C LEU A 33 -13.25 33.59 -16.48
N THR A 34 -14.53 33.96 -16.34
CA THR A 34 -15.66 33.03 -16.35
C THR A 34 -15.82 32.27 -17.67
N GLU A 35 -15.44 32.89 -18.79
CA GLU A 35 -15.46 32.28 -20.12
C GLU A 35 -14.27 31.32 -20.29
N VAL A 36 -13.11 31.66 -19.73
CA VAL A 36 -11.95 30.75 -19.65
C VAL A 36 -12.31 29.48 -18.89
N TRP A 37 -13.06 29.61 -17.77
CA TRP A 37 -13.56 28.44 -17.03
C TRP A 37 -14.50 27.57 -17.85
N GLN A 38 -15.38 28.17 -18.64
CA GLN A 38 -16.31 27.41 -19.50
C GLN A 38 -15.57 26.70 -20.64
N VAL A 39 -14.55 27.32 -21.22
CA VAL A 39 -13.72 26.69 -22.25
C VAL A 39 -12.95 25.49 -21.69
N LEU A 40 -12.32 25.64 -20.51
CA LEU A 40 -11.64 24.54 -19.82
C LEU A 40 -12.60 23.41 -19.47
N ALA A 41 -13.79 23.75 -18.98
CA ALA A 41 -14.82 22.79 -18.62
C ALA A 41 -15.33 21.99 -19.81
N SER A 42 -15.62 22.68 -20.92
CA SER A 42 -16.02 22.06 -22.19
C SER A 42 -14.92 21.15 -22.74
N GLY A 43 -13.66 21.60 -22.74
CA GLY A 43 -12.52 20.81 -23.20
C GLY A 43 -12.26 19.55 -22.36
N LEU A 44 -12.61 19.60 -21.08
CA LEU A 44 -12.45 18.49 -20.13
C LEU A 44 -13.70 17.61 -20.02
N GLY A 45 -14.80 17.95 -20.70
CA GLY A 45 -16.07 17.22 -20.59
C GLY A 45 -16.71 17.29 -19.19
N ILE A 46 -16.44 18.34 -18.43
CA ILE A 46 -16.95 18.53 -17.06
C ILE A 46 -17.66 19.88 -16.92
N SER A 47 -18.40 20.09 -15.82
CA SER A 47 -19.06 21.38 -15.59
C SER A 47 -18.05 22.48 -15.24
N SER A 48 -18.34 23.72 -15.62
CA SER A 48 -17.53 24.88 -15.22
C SER A 48 -17.48 25.07 -13.71
N ASP A 49 -18.53 24.63 -13.02
CA ASP A 49 -18.56 24.60 -11.57
C ASP A 49 -17.60 23.56 -11.02
N LEU A 50 -17.43 22.39 -11.66
CA LEU A 50 -16.42 21.41 -11.26
C LEU A 50 -14.99 21.89 -11.54
N VAL A 51 -14.73 22.64 -12.61
CA VAL A 51 -13.41 23.26 -12.86
C VAL A 51 -13.08 24.30 -11.79
N ARG A 52 -14.04 25.19 -11.48
CA ARG A 52 -13.93 26.15 -10.37
C ARG A 52 -13.77 25.44 -9.04
N LEU A 53 -14.46 24.32 -8.86
CA LEU A 53 -14.39 23.51 -7.66
C LEU A 53 -13.10 22.71 -7.60
N LEU A 54 -12.44 22.29 -8.68
CA LEU A 54 -11.14 21.60 -8.63
C LEU A 54 -10.00 22.59 -8.37
N LEU A 55 -10.04 23.76 -9.00
CA LEU A 55 -9.06 24.83 -8.78
C LEU A 55 -9.25 25.49 -7.41
N SER A 56 -10.50 25.65 -6.95
CA SER A 56 -10.75 26.07 -5.56
C SER A 56 -10.62 24.92 -4.57
N ALA A 57 -10.89 23.66 -4.92
CA ALA A 57 -10.74 22.52 -4.00
C ALA A 57 -9.31 22.05 -3.88
N THR A 58 -8.38 22.44 -4.76
CA THR A 58 -6.96 22.33 -4.44
C THR A 58 -6.64 23.25 -3.26
N ILE A 59 -7.25 24.44 -3.22
CA ILE A 59 -7.21 25.33 -2.05
C ILE A 59 -8.01 24.72 -0.88
N HIS A 60 -9.18 24.11 -1.09
CA HIS A 60 -9.96 23.50 0.01
C HIS A 60 -9.39 22.18 0.53
N VAL A 61 -8.69 21.36 -0.25
CA VAL A 61 -8.01 20.15 0.23
C VAL A 61 -6.80 20.59 1.03
N VAL A 62 -6.08 21.63 0.60
CA VAL A 62 -5.03 22.26 1.42
C VAL A 62 -5.64 22.91 2.68
N LEU A 63 -6.77 23.60 2.59
CA LEU A 63 -7.45 24.22 3.72
C LEU A 63 -8.02 23.17 4.68
N VAL A 64 -8.62 22.10 4.18
CA VAL A 64 -9.20 20.99 4.94
C VAL A 64 -8.09 20.17 5.57
N VAL A 65 -6.99 19.87 4.89
CA VAL A 65 -5.84 19.19 5.51
C VAL A 65 -5.19 20.09 6.57
N THR A 66 -5.11 21.40 6.34
CA THR A 66 -4.58 22.37 7.32
C THR A 66 -5.52 22.55 8.51
N VAL A 67 -6.83 22.65 8.29
CA VAL A 67 -7.87 22.81 9.31
C VAL A 67 -8.08 21.51 10.09
N VAL A 68 -8.10 20.35 9.43
CA VAL A 68 -8.21 19.02 10.07
C VAL A 68 -7.01 18.72 10.95
N ARG A 69 -5.81 19.18 10.58
CA ARG A 69 -4.60 18.95 11.38
C ARG A 69 -4.42 19.98 12.50
N ARG A 70 -4.89 21.23 12.34
CA ARG A 70 -4.85 22.28 13.38
C ARG A 70 -6.01 22.15 14.39
N LEU A 71 -7.15 21.61 13.96
CA LEU A 71 -8.31 21.30 14.81
C LEU A 71 -8.39 19.82 15.21
N GLY A 72 -7.38 19.00 14.90
CA GLY A 72 -7.36 17.55 15.21
C GLY A 72 -7.80 17.19 16.64
N PRO A 73 -7.38 17.94 17.68
CA PRO A 73 -7.87 17.72 19.05
C PRO A 73 -9.37 18.06 19.24
N GLY A 74 -9.91 19.04 18.50
CA GLY A 74 -11.31 19.46 18.58
C GLY A 74 -12.26 18.66 17.68
N ILE A 75 -11.78 18.09 16.57
CA ILE A 75 -12.58 17.31 15.62
C ILE A 75 -13.08 16.01 16.25
N SER A 76 -12.32 15.38 17.15
CA SER A 76 -12.80 14.22 17.90
C SER A 76 -14.00 14.58 18.79
N GLN A 77 -14.00 15.74 19.44
CA GLN A 77 -15.15 16.23 20.21
C GLN A 77 -16.34 16.65 19.33
N ILE A 78 -16.08 17.27 18.17
CA ILE A 78 -17.13 17.64 17.22
C ILE A 78 -17.76 16.38 16.60
N MET A 79 -16.96 15.37 16.25
CA MET A 79 -17.46 14.08 15.73
C MET A 79 -18.27 13.31 16.78
N LEU A 80 -17.84 13.31 18.05
CA LEU A 80 -18.62 12.75 19.15
C LEU A 80 -19.94 13.52 19.36
N SER A 81 -19.91 14.86 19.26
CA SER A 81 -21.10 15.71 19.38
C SER A 81 -22.07 15.53 18.20
N LEU A 82 -21.55 15.37 16.97
CA LEU A 82 -22.34 15.13 15.77
C LEU A 82 -22.94 13.72 15.75
N ARG A 83 -22.26 12.70 16.27
CA ARG A 83 -22.84 11.37 16.49
C ARG A 83 -23.99 11.43 17.51
N GLY A 84 -23.82 12.16 18.60
CA GLY A 84 -24.89 12.39 19.58
C GLY A 84 -26.06 13.25 19.05
N LEU A 85 -25.80 14.17 18.12
CA LEU A 85 -26.84 14.96 17.45
C LEU A 85 -27.62 14.10 16.43
N ARG A 86 -26.91 13.27 15.66
CA ARG A 86 -27.51 12.34 14.71
C ARG A 86 -28.44 11.35 15.39
N GLN A 87 -28.02 10.73 16.49
CA GLN A 87 -28.88 9.84 17.28
C GLN A 87 -30.15 10.54 17.79
N ARG A 88 -30.03 11.79 18.25
CA ARG A 88 -31.20 12.57 18.71
C ARG A 88 -32.14 12.96 17.56
N LEU A 89 -31.61 13.22 16.37
CA LEU A 89 -32.41 13.49 15.17
C LEU A 89 -33.11 12.24 14.65
N GLU A 90 -32.43 11.10 14.62
CA GLU A 90 -33.01 9.81 14.25
C GLU A 90 -34.13 9.43 15.23
N GLN A 91 -33.91 9.59 16.54
CA GLN A 91 -34.96 9.39 17.55
C GLN A 91 -36.16 10.34 17.39
N ARG A 92 -35.94 11.60 17.00
CA ARG A 92 -37.03 12.56 16.75
C ARG A 92 -37.79 12.25 15.47
N LEU A 93 -37.10 11.84 14.41
CA LEU A 93 -37.70 11.41 13.15
C LEU A 93 -38.54 10.15 13.33
N ASP A 94 -38.08 9.20 14.15
CA ASP A 94 -38.83 7.98 14.44
C ASP A 94 -40.05 8.23 15.34
N ARG A 95 -40.01 9.23 16.22
CA ARG A 95 -41.22 9.69 16.94
C ARG A 95 -42.19 10.38 15.98
N ALA A 96 -41.71 11.30 15.14
CA ALA A 96 -42.53 11.99 14.15
C ALA A 96 -43.15 11.05 13.10
N ARG A 97 -42.51 9.92 12.80
CA ARG A 97 -43.06 8.87 11.94
C ARG A 97 -44.15 8.05 12.63
N ARG A 98 -44.03 7.82 13.95
CA ARG A 98 -45.07 7.13 14.74
C ARG A 98 -46.30 8.01 14.98
N ASP A 99 -46.11 9.32 15.13
CA ASP A 99 -47.18 10.26 15.42
C ASP A 99 -47.88 10.80 14.16
N ARG A 100 -47.56 10.29 12.96
CA ARG A 100 -48.19 10.74 11.72
C ARG A 100 -49.49 9.99 11.46
N PRO A 101 -50.68 10.60 11.68
CA PRO A 101 -51.94 9.95 11.32
C PRO A 101 -52.01 9.77 9.81
N ALA A 102 -52.43 8.58 9.39
CA ALA A 102 -52.66 8.23 8.00
C ALA A 102 -53.70 9.19 7.38
N ARG A 103 -53.24 10.14 6.56
CA ARG A 103 -54.10 11.00 5.75
C ARG A 103 -54.09 10.52 4.32
N GLY A 104 -55.24 9.99 3.90
CA GLY A 104 -55.53 9.60 2.54
C GLY A 104 -55.80 10.77 1.60
N ALA A 105 -55.73 10.41 0.32
CA ALA A 105 -56.49 10.91 -0.82
C ALA A 105 -56.57 12.44 -1.08
N GLY A 106 -55.99 12.83 -2.23
CA GLY A 106 -56.82 13.47 -3.26
C GLY A 106 -56.37 14.84 -3.79
N ARG A 107 -56.34 14.89 -5.13
CA ARG A 107 -56.77 15.99 -6.04
C ARG A 107 -55.73 16.98 -6.62
N PRO A 108 -56.06 17.62 -7.77
CA PRO A 108 -55.22 17.57 -8.96
C PRO A 108 -54.82 18.96 -9.54
N GLY A 109 -53.93 18.93 -10.54
CA GLY A 109 -53.93 19.78 -11.73
C GLY A 109 -53.81 21.30 -11.59
N ARG A 110 -52.72 21.87 -12.13
CA ARG A 110 -52.78 23.20 -12.78
C ARG A 110 -51.68 23.38 -13.85
N PRO A 111 -52.02 23.84 -15.07
CA PRO A 111 -51.05 24.06 -16.15
C PRO A 111 -50.66 25.54 -16.31
N GLY A 112 -49.49 25.77 -16.91
CA GLY A 112 -49.25 26.87 -17.85
C GLY A 112 -48.26 27.98 -17.44
N ARG A 113 -47.15 28.11 -18.18
CA ARG A 113 -46.80 29.33 -18.96
C ARG A 113 -45.53 29.14 -19.82
N PRO A 114 -45.52 29.56 -21.09
CA PRO A 114 -44.34 29.51 -21.96
C PRO A 114 -43.54 30.83 -21.90
N GLY A 115 -42.21 30.72 -21.80
CA GLY A 115 -41.25 31.84 -21.85
C GLY A 115 -40.41 31.82 -23.12
N ARG A 116 -40.23 33.00 -23.73
CA ARG A 116 -39.60 33.29 -25.03
C ARG A 116 -38.15 32.79 -25.20
N PRO A 117 -37.73 32.43 -26.43
CA PRO A 117 -36.34 32.12 -26.76
C PRO A 117 -35.52 33.40 -27.03
N GLY A 118 -34.43 33.57 -26.29
CA GLY A 118 -33.38 34.56 -26.57
C GLY A 118 -32.37 34.02 -27.58
N ARG A 119 -32.05 34.82 -28.60
CA ARG A 119 -31.04 34.50 -29.63
C ARG A 119 -29.62 34.53 -29.02
N PRO A 120 -28.83 33.44 -29.13
CA PRO A 120 -27.42 33.48 -28.76
C PRO A 120 -26.57 34.11 -29.87
N GLY A 121 -25.76 35.10 -29.51
CA GLY A 121 -24.74 35.67 -30.39
C GLY A 121 -23.67 34.63 -30.72
N ARG A 122 -23.43 34.41 -32.01
CA ARG A 122 -22.36 33.55 -32.52
C ARG A 122 -21.01 34.18 -32.22
N ARG A 123 -20.33 33.69 -31.17
CA ARG A 123 -18.88 33.87 -31.03
C ARG A 123 -18.14 32.81 -31.84
N PRO A 124 -16.96 33.12 -32.37
CA PRO A 124 -16.19 32.21 -33.21
C PRO A 124 -15.71 30.99 -32.41
N ALA A 125 -16.27 29.82 -32.71
CA ALA A 125 -16.02 28.55 -32.03
C ALA A 125 -14.54 28.09 -32.02
N TRP A 126 -13.67 28.70 -32.83
CA TRP A 126 -12.29 28.28 -32.99
C TRP A 126 -11.37 28.71 -31.83
N ILE A 127 -11.70 29.79 -31.11
CA ILE A 127 -10.87 30.29 -30.00
C ILE A 127 -10.96 29.35 -28.78
N GLY A 128 -12.16 28.85 -28.47
CA GLY A 128 -12.36 27.87 -27.40
C GLY A 128 -11.67 26.54 -27.69
N ALA A 129 -11.72 26.08 -28.94
CA ALA A 129 -11.05 24.84 -29.35
C ALA A 129 -9.52 24.96 -29.31
N ALA A 130 -8.94 26.11 -29.71
CA ALA A 130 -7.49 26.31 -29.67
C ALA A 130 -6.94 26.36 -28.24
N LEU A 131 -7.64 27.03 -27.31
CA LEU A 131 -7.26 27.12 -25.90
C LEU A 131 -7.40 25.78 -25.17
N SER A 132 -8.47 25.01 -25.40
CA SER A 132 -8.65 23.70 -24.77
C SER A 132 -7.63 22.65 -25.23
N THR A 133 -7.13 22.77 -26.46
CA THR A 133 -6.19 21.81 -27.05
C THR A 133 -4.74 22.06 -26.57
N LEU A 134 -4.38 23.29 -26.21
CA LEU A 134 -3.02 23.64 -25.78
C LEU A 134 -2.84 23.69 -24.25
N LEU A 135 -3.83 24.18 -23.49
CA LEU A 135 -3.69 24.37 -22.04
C LEU A 135 -3.78 23.06 -21.23
N THR A 136 -4.62 22.12 -21.66
CA THR A 136 -4.85 20.86 -20.96
C THR A 136 -3.62 19.94 -20.91
N PRO A 137 -2.92 19.67 -22.04
CA PRO A 137 -1.72 18.85 -22.01
C PRO A 137 -0.56 19.57 -21.30
N ALA A 138 -0.38 20.88 -21.52
CA ALA A 138 0.70 21.64 -20.87
C ALA A 138 0.53 21.69 -19.34
N ALA A 139 -0.67 21.95 -18.84
CA ALA A 139 -0.96 21.90 -17.41
C ALA A 139 -0.77 20.49 -16.85
N THR A 140 -1.24 19.46 -17.54
CA THR A 140 -1.06 18.07 -17.09
C THR A 140 0.42 17.69 -17.01
N VAL A 141 1.22 18.03 -18.04
CA VAL A 141 2.67 17.79 -18.06
C VAL A 141 3.37 18.51 -16.91
N VAL A 142 3.01 19.77 -16.64
CA VAL A 142 3.60 20.58 -15.56
C VAL A 142 3.20 20.04 -14.18
N TRP A 143 1.93 19.70 -13.96
CA TRP A 143 1.45 19.17 -12.67
C TRP A 143 2.03 17.79 -12.37
N VAL A 144 2.09 16.91 -13.36
CA VAL A 144 2.69 15.57 -13.23
C VAL A 144 4.19 15.68 -12.94
N ALA A 145 4.92 16.54 -13.67
CA ALA A 145 6.35 16.71 -13.49
C ALA A 145 6.74 17.39 -12.16
N LEU A 146 5.96 18.36 -11.69
CA LEU A 146 6.30 19.16 -10.51
C LEU A 146 5.76 18.60 -9.20
N LEU A 147 4.61 17.95 -9.18
CA LEU A 147 4.01 17.45 -7.94
C LEU A 147 4.17 15.94 -7.76
N ILE A 148 4.20 15.19 -8.85
CA ILE A 148 4.14 13.72 -8.75
C ILE A 148 5.51 13.09 -8.97
N GLN A 149 6.27 13.50 -9.97
CA GLN A 149 7.59 12.92 -10.21
C GLN A 149 8.67 13.12 -9.13
N PRO A 150 8.61 14.12 -8.22
CA PRO A 150 9.46 14.13 -7.03
C PRO A 150 9.33 12.90 -6.13
N THR A 151 8.23 12.15 -6.24
CA THR A 151 8.00 10.90 -5.50
C THR A 151 8.57 9.66 -6.18
N LEU A 152 8.90 9.77 -7.48
CA LEU A 152 9.37 8.65 -8.32
C LEU A 152 10.85 8.74 -8.67
N VAL A 153 11.40 9.95 -8.75
CA VAL A 153 12.81 10.21 -9.01
C VAL A 153 13.30 11.25 -7.99
N PRO A 154 14.40 11.00 -7.26
CA PRO A 154 14.94 11.93 -6.27
C PRO A 154 14.98 13.37 -6.81
N LEU A 155 14.58 14.34 -5.98
CA LEU A 155 14.64 15.78 -6.29
C LEU A 155 16.10 16.22 -6.53
N ARG A 156 16.61 15.99 -7.74
CA ARG A 156 17.90 16.50 -8.22
C ARG A 156 17.63 17.31 -9.48
N LEU A 157 18.04 18.58 -9.49
CA LEU A 157 17.78 19.55 -10.56
C LEU A 157 18.67 19.35 -11.82
N GLY A 158 19.28 18.19 -12.01
CA GLY A 158 20.17 17.91 -13.15
C GLY A 158 19.42 17.58 -14.44
N GLY A 159 19.99 17.90 -15.61
CA GLY A 159 19.39 17.65 -16.92
C GLY A 159 19.10 16.17 -17.21
N SER A 160 19.93 15.24 -16.71
CA SER A 160 19.70 13.79 -16.82
C SER A 160 18.48 13.31 -16.02
N THR A 161 18.21 13.92 -14.87
CA THR A 161 17.00 13.67 -14.08
C THR A 161 15.75 14.10 -14.86
N TRP A 162 15.79 15.26 -15.51
CA TRP A 162 14.70 15.77 -16.33
C TRP A 162 14.44 14.91 -17.58
N LEU A 163 15.49 14.38 -18.21
CA LEU A 163 15.36 13.43 -19.32
C LEU A 163 14.74 12.10 -18.89
N ALA A 164 15.17 11.51 -17.77
CA ALA A 164 14.56 10.29 -17.23
C ALA A 164 13.08 10.50 -16.85
N ARG A 165 12.78 11.68 -16.30
CA ARG A 165 11.43 12.15 -16.00
C ARG A 165 10.55 12.28 -17.24
N GLY A 166 11.09 12.87 -18.32
CA GLY A 166 10.41 12.98 -19.61
C GLY A 166 10.19 11.62 -20.28
N ALA A 167 11.20 10.74 -20.24
CA ALA A 167 11.10 9.37 -20.77
C ALA A 167 10.00 8.57 -20.06
N ASN A 168 9.98 8.59 -18.72
CA ASN A 168 8.95 7.90 -17.92
C ASN A 168 7.54 8.47 -18.16
N LEU A 169 7.43 9.75 -18.54
CA LEU A 169 6.14 10.36 -18.88
C LEU A 169 5.66 9.91 -20.26
N LEU A 170 6.58 9.83 -21.23
CA LEU A 170 6.29 9.45 -22.61
C LEU A 170 6.01 7.96 -22.78
N ASP A 171 6.65 7.09 -22.00
CA ASP A 171 6.43 5.64 -22.02
C ASP A 171 5.24 5.17 -21.15
N GLY A 172 4.56 6.10 -20.47
CA GLY A 172 3.41 5.83 -19.62
C GLY A 172 3.73 5.19 -18.27
N THR A 173 4.99 4.87 -17.97
CA THR A 173 5.38 4.31 -16.67
C THR A 173 5.07 5.29 -15.53
N ALA A 174 5.27 6.59 -15.75
CA ALA A 174 4.91 7.62 -14.79
C ALA A 174 3.41 7.60 -14.47
N SER A 175 2.54 7.38 -15.46
CA SER A 175 1.09 7.31 -15.26
C SER A 175 0.68 6.10 -14.42
N VAL A 176 1.30 4.94 -14.65
CA VAL A 176 1.09 3.74 -13.80
C VAL A 176 1.54 4.03 -12.37
N HIS A 177 2.71 4.66 -12.21
CA HIS A 177 3.21 5.05 -10.90
C HIS A 177 2.36 6.12 -10.20
N ILE A 178 1.72 7.03 -10.95
CA ILE A 178 0.76 8.02 -10.42
C ILE A 178 -0.49 7.31 -9.89
N ALA A 179 -1.11 6.46 -10.72
CA ALA A 179 -2.30 5.69 -10.33
C ALA A 179 -2.00 4.86 -9.08
N ASP A 180 -0.84 4.22 -9.06
CA ASP A 180 -0.35 3.45 -7.92
C ASP A 180 -0.08 4.30 -6.68
N SER A 181 0.38 5.54 -6.84
CA SER A 181 0.60 6.46 -5.73
C SER A 181 -0.73 6.94 -5.14
N VAL A 182 -1.73 7.24 -5.97
CA VAL A 182 -3.06 7.66 -5.53
C VAL A 182 -3.81 6.50 -4.87
N VAL A 183 -3.83 5.33 -5.52
CA VAL A 183 -4.42 4.11 -4.97
C VAL A 183 -3.71 3.71 -3.68
N GLY A 184 -2.38 3.83 -3.65
CA GLY A 184 -1.59 3.51 -2.48
C GLY A 184 -1.84 4.46 -1.30
N LEU A 185 -1.94 5.77 -1.55
CA LEU A 185 -2.31 6.74 -0.53
C LEU A 185 -3.74 6.48 -0.02
N TYR A 186 -4.69 6.24 -0.92
CA TYR A 186 -6.06 5.92 -0.54
C TYR A 186 -6.11 4.67 0.35
N ARG A 187 -5.43 3.59 -0.04
CA ARG A 187 -5.37 2.36 0.75
C ARG A 187 -4.66 2.55 2.08
N ALA A 188 -3.56 3.30 2.13
CA ALA A 188 -2.87 3.59 3.37
C ALA A 188 -3.74 4.35 4.39
N VAL A 189 -4.71 5.14 3.92
CA VAL A 189 -5.62 5.91 4.80
C VAL A 189 -6.88 5.12 5.17
N TRP A 190 -7.39 4.29 4.25
CA TRP A 190 -8.73 3.70 4.36
C TRP A 190 -8.76 2.17 4.43
N ALA A 191 -7.61 1.48 4.34
CA ALA A 191 -7.59 0.03 4.48
C ALA A 191 -8.03 -0.38 5.88
N ALA A 192 -8.96 -1.33 5.95
CA ALA A 192 -9.30 -1.98 7.19
C ALA A 192 -8.09 -2.78 7.69
N PRO A 193 -7.92 -2.93 9.02
CA PRO A 193 -7.00 -3.91 9.57
C PRO A 193 -7.26 -5.29 8.99
N VAL A 194 -6.20 -6.05 8.77
CA VAL A 194 -6.32 -7.45 8.35
C VAL A 194 -6.89 -8.25 9.52
N ALA A 195 -7.97 -8.99 9.30
CA ALA A 195 -8.59 -9.83 10.31
C ALA A 195 -7.78 -11.12 10.53
N PRO A 196 -7.80 -11.72 11.74
CA PRO A 196 -7.20 -13.03 11.95
C PRO A 196 -7.96 -14.09 11.14
N GLU A 197 -7.23 -14.93 10.42
CA GLU A 197 -7.79 -16.07 9.70
C GLU A 197 -7.62 -17.34 10.53
N GLY A 198 -8.74 -18.01 10.85
CA GLY A 198 -8.73 -19.24 11.64
C GLY A 198 -8.13 -19.03 13.03
N LEU A 199 -8.92 -18.47 13.96
CA LEU A 199 -8.52 -18.34 15.37
C LEU A 199 -8.08 -19.71 15.91
N VAL A 200 -7.01 -19.71 16.70
CA VAL A 200 -6.47 -20.92 17.32
C VAL A 200 -6.57 -20.83 18.85
N GLU A 201 -6.47 -21.97 19.52
CA GLU A 201 -6.32 -22.00 20.98
C GLU A 201 -4.92 -21.51 21.39
N PRO A 202 -4.77 -20.85 22.55
CA PRO A 202 -3.47 -20.34 23.01
C PRO A 202 -2.37 -21.41 23.10
N SER A 203 -2.72 -22.66 23.40
CA SER A 203 -1.79 -23.78 23.47
C SER A 203 -1.12 -24.11 22.12
N ALA A 204 -1.69 -23.66 21.00
CA ALA A 204 -1.12 -23.87 19.67
C ALA A 204 0.26 -23.20 19.50
N PHE A 205 0.59 -22.18 20.30
CA PHE A 205 1.88 -21.49 20.28
C PHE A 205 3.05 -22.32 20.82
N ASP A 206 2.75 -23.38 21.57
CA ASP A 206 3.74 -24.25 22.20
C ASP A 206 3.81 -25.63 21.55
N ALA A 207 3.07 -25.85 20.45
CA ALA A 207 3.07 -27.12 19.73
C ALA A 207 4.48 -27.40 19.15
N PRO A 208 5.14 -28.50 19.54
CA PRO A 208 6.44 -28.87 18.98
C PRO A 208 6.28 -29.38 17.54
N LEU A 209 7.36 -29.32 16.77
CA LEU A 209 7.39 -29.87 15.39
C LEU A 209 7.09 -31.37 15.33
N SER A 210 7.30 -32.10 16.45
CA SER A 210 6.99 -33.52 16.58
C SER A 210 5.52 -33.82 16.88
N ALA A 211 4.68 -32.80 17.13
CA ALA A 211 3.26 -33.03 17.40
C ALA A 211 2.54 -33.56 16.16
N ASP A 212 1.49 -34.35 16.34
CA ASP A 212 0.68 -34.84 15.21
C ASP A 212 0.02 -33.69 14.45
N GLN A 213 -0.48 -32.71 15.20
CA GLN A 213 -1.06 -31.47 14.68
C GLN A 213 -0.27 -30.27 15.18
N ILE A 214 -0.10 -29.29 14.30
CA ILE A 214 0.51 -28.00 14.60
C ILE A 214 -0.49 -26.94 14.15
N PRO A 215 -1.52 -26.61 14.96
CA PRO A 215 -2.67 -25.83 14.50
C PRO A 215 -2.32 -24.48 13.88
N LEU A 216 -1.27 -23.81 14.38
CA LEU A 216 -0.78 -22.56 13.79
C LEU A 216 -0.25 -22.72 12.35
N MET A 217 0.29 -23.88 12.02
CA MET A 217 0.76 -24.21 10.67
C MET A 217 -0.37 -24.80 9.81
N ASP A 218 -1.11 -25.76 10.35
CA ASP A 218 -2.06 -26.58 9.57
C ASP A 218 -3.25 -25.76 9.06
N ARG A 219 -3.64 -24.67 9.75
CA ARG A 219 -4.70 -23.77 9.26
C ARG A 219 -4.39 -23.10 7.91
N TRP A 220 -3.13 -23.13 7.47
CA TRP A 220 -2.69 -22.54 6.20
C TRP A 220 -2.55 -23.56 5.07
N ASP A 221 -2.84 -24.84 5.31
CA ASP A 221 -2.60 -25.92 4.34
C ASP A 221 -3.37 -25.71 3.05
N ARG A 222 -4.63 -25.30 3.15
CA ARG A 222 -5.44 -24.98 1.98
C ARG A 222 -4.82 -23.86 1.14
N SER A 223 -4.38 -22.77 1.77
CA SER A 223 -3.74 -21.65 1.05
C SER A 223 -2.42 -22.07 0.41
N LEU A 224 -1.66 -22.95 1.06
CA LEU A 224 -0.41 -23.50 0.53
C LEU A 224 -0.68 -24.43 -0.66
N GLU A 225 -1.66 -25.33 -0.56
CA GLU A 225 -2.09 -26.21 -1.66
C GLU A 225 -2.61 -25.40 -2.85
N GLU A 226 -3.46 -24.39 -2.61
CA GLU A 226 -3.97 -23.51 -3.66
C GLU A 226 -2.84 -22.72 -4.34
N ALA A 227 -1.82 -22.29 -3.58
CA ALA A 227 -0.69 -21.52 -4.12
C ALA A 227 0.35 -22.40 -4.84
N ALA A 228 0.65 -23.59 -4.32
CA ALA A 228 1.64 -24.52 -4.88
C ALA A 228 1.08 -25.40 -6.02
N GLY A 229 -0.24 -25.56 -6.10
CA GLY A 229 -0.88 -26.46 -7.05
C GLY A 229 -0.52 -27.93 -6.76
N ASP A 230 -0.21 -28.69 -7.81
CA ASP A 230 0.15 -30.11 -7.69
C ASP A 230 1.62 -30.35 -7.25
N ASP A 231 2.41 -29.29 -7.04
CA ASP A 231 3.81 -29.40 -6.65
C ASP A 231 3.95 -29.63 -5.14
N ARG A 232 3.97 -30.92 -4.76
CA ARG A 232 4.14 -31.35 -3.35
C ARG A 232 5.50 -30.94 -2.77
N GLU A 233 6.52 -30.84 -3.60
CA GLU A 233 7.86 -30.43 -3.18
C GLU A 233 7.86 -28.94 -2.81
N LEU A 234 7.30 -28.09 -3.68
CA LEU A 234 7.13 -26.66 -3.41
C LEU A 234 6.24 -26.39 -2.20
N TYR A 235 5.18 -27.19 -2.00
CA TYR A 235 4.37 -27.17 -0.78
C TYR A 235 5.22 -27.42 0.46
N ALA A 236 5.98 -28.54 0.49
CA ALA A 236 6.79 -28.94 1.64
C ALA A 236 7.89 -27.91 1.94
N GLN A 237 8.58 -27.43 0.91
CA GLN A 237 9.59 -26.38 1.02
C GLN A 237 9.01 -25.09 1.59
N THR A 238 7.88 -24.62 1.04
CA THR A 238 7.26 -23.37 1.50
C THR A 238 6.76 -23.48 2.93
N LYS A 239 6.13 -24.62 3.29
CA LYS A 239 5.68 -24.86 4.67
C LYS A 239 6.86 -24.92 5.65
N ALA A 240 7.99 -25.49 5.24
CA ALA A 240 9.24 -25.47 6.00
C ALA A 240 9.77 -24.04 6.21
N PHE A 241 9.77 -23.21 5.17
CA PHE A 241 10.19 -21.80 5.28
C PHE A 241 9.28 -21.04 6.25
N MET A 242 7.96 -21.18 6.11
CA MET A 242 6.97 -20.56 7.01
C MET A 242 7.20 -20.96 8.47
N TRP A 243 7.51 -22.23 8.74
CA TRP A 243 7.82 -22.70 10.10
C TRP A 243 9.06 -22.03 10.69
N VAL A 244 10.13 -21.90 9.89
CA VAL A 244 11.36 -21.27 10.36
C VAL A 244 11.13 -19.79 10.64
N GLU A 245 10.44 -19.09 9.72
CA GLU A 245 10.24 -17.65 9.73
C GLU A 245 9.22 -17.18 10.78
N SER A 246 8.04 -17.79 10.83
CA SER A 246 6.95 -17.35 11.72
C SER A 246 6.43 -18.44 12.64
N GLY A 247 6.57 -19.71 12.29
CA GLY A 247 5.87 -20.80 12.98
C GLY A 247 4.35 -20.73 12.79
N GLY A 248 3.88 -20.18 11.66
CA GLY A 248 2.46 -20.10 11.31
C GLY A 248 1.69 -18.93 11.94
N ARG A 249 2.41 -18.01 12.59
CA ARG A 249 1.84 -16.79 13.19
C ARG A 249 1.62 -15.73 12.11
N GLN A 250 0.36 -15.41 11.84
CA GLN A 250 -0.08 -14.38 10.91
C GLN A 250 0.52 -13.02 11.28
N TYR A 251 0.53 -12.66 12.56
CA TYR A 251 1.05 -11.39 13.06
C TYR A 251 2.52 -11.44 13.53
N ALA A 252 3.30 -12.41 13.03
CA ALA A 252 4.73 -12.45 13.30
C ALA A 252 5.42 -11.18 12.80
N LEU A 253 6.30 -10.62 13.64
CA LEU A 253 7.05 -9.41 13.32
C LEU A 253 8.49 -9.55 13.85
N SER A 254 9.46 -9.46 12.94
CA SER A 254 10.87 -9.47 13.30
C SER A 254 11.31 -8.12 13.87
N ALA A 255 12.43 -8.11 14.60
CA ALA A 255 13.04 -6.87 15.10
C ALA A 255 13.41 -5.86 13.99
N THR A 256 13.58 -6.33 12.74
CA THR A 256 13.88 -5.48 11.57
C THR A 256 12.64 -5.08 10.77
N GLY A 257 11.44 -5.38 11.26
CA GLY A 257 10.18 -4.99 10.61
C GLY A 257 9.74 -5.88 9.45
N CYS A 258 10.29 -7.09 9.34
CA CYS A 258 9.81 -8.10 8.41
C CYS A 258 8.60 -8.79 9.04
N ALA A 259 7.55 -9.03 8.27
CA ALA A 259 6.21 -9.25 8.83
C ALA A 259 5.46 -10.38 8.12
N GLY A 260 4.49 -10.97 8.81
CA GLY A 260 3.60 -11.98 8.26
C GLY A 260 4.12 -13.41 8.39
N LEU A 261 3.34 -14.35 7.86
CA LEU A 261 3.67 -15.79 7.84
C LEU A 261 5.04 -16.07 7.22
N MET A 262 5.34 -15.38 6.13
CA MET A 262 6.56 -15.56 5.35
C MET A 262 7.63 -14.50 5.65
N GLN A 263 7.44 -13.66 6.68
CA GLN A 263 8.40 -12.64 7.13
C GLN A 263 8.98 -11.78 6.00
N PHE A 264 8.13 -11.27 5.11
CA PHE A 264 8.59 -10.35 4.07
C PHE A 264 8.98 -9.00 4.66
N CYS A 265 10.19 -8.53 4.36
CA CYS A 265 10.59 -7.15 4.66
C CYS A 265 9.91 -6.19 3.67
N SER A 266 9.59 -4.96 4.11
CA SER A 266 8.80 -4.02 3.30
C SER A 266 9.41 -3.75 1.93
N GLY A 267 10.75 -3.61 1.86
CA GLY A 267 11.47 -3.41 0.61
C GLY A 267 11.34 -4.56 -0.39
N THR A 268 11.22 -5.80 0.08
CA THR A 268 10.99 -6.97 -0.78
C THR A 268 9.54 -7.02 -1.23
N ALA A 269 8.59 -6.88 -0.29
CA ALA A 269 7.16 -6.93 -0.58
C ALA A 269 6.66 -5.79 -1.52
N GLN A 270 7.35 -4.65 -1.56
CA GLN A 270 7.03 -3.52 -2.44
C GLN A 270 7.60 -3.66 -3.86
N ARG A 271 8.48 -4.64 -4.12
CA ARG A 271 9.09 -4.87 -5.45
C ARG A 271 8.32 -5.91 -6.24
N ALA A 272 8.46 -5.89 -7.56
CA ALA A 272 7.96 -6.97 -8.39
C ALA A 272 8.73 -8.29 -8.06
N PRO A 273 8.06 -9.45 -8.12
CA PRO A 273 6.63 -9.63 -8.44
C PRO A 273 5.69 -9.39 -7.25
N PHE A 274 6.20 -9.40 -6.01
CA PHE A 274 5.42 -9.40 -4.76
C PHE A 274 4.48 -8.21 -4.59
N ARG A 275 4.82 -7.05 -5.17
CA ARG A 275 3.98 -5.85 -5.20
C ARG A 275 2.58 -6.14 -5.75
N HIS A 276 2.47 -7.02 -6.74
CA HIS A 276 1.18 -7.38 -7.34
C HIS A 276 0.36 -8.28 -6.41
N ILE A 277 1.02 -9.13 -5.62
CA ILE A 277 0.40 -10.04 -4.66
C ILE A 277 -0.10 -9.25 -3.44
N PHE A 278 0.79 -8.51 -2.78
CA PHE A 278 0.44 -7.73 -1.59
C PHE A 278 -0.46 -6.52 -1.93
N GLY A 279 -0.36 -6.03 -3.16
CA GLY A 279 -1.15 -4.90 -3.64
C GLY A 279 -0.45 -3.57 -3.39
N VAL A 280 -0.54 -2.70 -4.38
CA VAL A 280 0.09 -1.38 -4.35
C VAL A 280 -0.39 -0.54 -3.17
N GLY A 281 0.58 -0.01 -2.43
CA GLY A 281 0.41 0.84 -1.24
C GLY A 281 -0.28 0.17 -0.06
N ARG A 282 -0.31 -1.16 -0.04
CA ARG A 282 -0.78 -1.94 1.12
C ARG A 282 0.33 -2.43 2.04
N VAL A 283 1.59 -2.13 1.71
CA VAL A 283 2.76 -2.53 2.50
C VAL A 283 3.41 -1.29 3.07
N ALA A 284 3.45 -1.19 4.39
CA ALA A 284 4.06 -0.09 5.11
C ALA A 284 5.44 -0.48 5.65
N THR A 285 6.34 0.49 5.78
CA THR A 285 7.54 0.30 6.60
C THR A 285 7.15 0.56 8.05
N CYS A 286 7.43 -0.40 8.93
CA CYS A 286 7.16 -0.21 10.35
C CYS A 286 8.06 0.91 10.90
N GLY A 287 7.49 1.83 11.67
CA GLY A 287 8.17 3.03 12.18
C GLY A 287 9.04 2.78 13.42
N CYS A 288 9.42 1.52 13.69
CA CYS A 288 10.08 1.10 14.91
C CYS A 288 11.60 0.94 14.74
N ARG A 289 12.34 1.23 15.83
CA ARG A 289 13.77 0.89 15.94
C ARG A 289 13.96 -0.55 16.44
N ASP A 290 13.10 -0.96 17.35
CA ASP A 290 12.90 -2.35 17.76
C ASP A 290 11.41 -2.65 17.57
N CYS A 291 11.14 -3.59 16.68
CA CYS A 291 9.78 -3.99 16.31
C CYS A 291 9.32 -5.22 17.11
N SER A 292 9.94 -5.49 18.26
CA SER A 292 9.53 -6.57 19.15
C SER A 292 8.07 -6.38 19.61
N VAL A 293 7.28 -7.43 19.47
CA VAL A 293 5.89 -7.47 19.93
C VAL A 293 5.82 -8.42 21.13
N PRO A 294 5.26 -7.98 22.27
CA PRO A 294 5.09 -8.86 23.42
C PRO A 294 4.36 -10.15 23.03
N ARG A 295 4.83 -11.29 23.54
CA ARG A 295 4.25 -12.60 23.21
C ARG A 295 2.75 -12.66 23.52
N ALA A 296 2.31 -12.08 24.64
CA ALA A 296 0.90 -12.00 25.00
C ALA A 296 0.05 -11.26 23.96
N THR A 297 0.57 -10.16 23.39
CA THR A 297 -0.09 -9.42 22.31
C THR A 297 -0.20 -10.28 21.04
N GLN A 298 0.86 -11.02 20.68
CA GLN A 298 0.82 -11.93 19.53
C GLN A 298 -0.23 -13.03 19.73
N ILE A 299 -0.29 -13.63 20.93
CA ILE A 299 -1.30 -14.63 21.27
C ILE A 299 -2.69 -14.03 21.13
N ALA A 300 -2.97 -12.90 21.78
CA ALA A 300 -4.27 -12.25 21.72
C ALA A 300 -4.73 -11.96 20.27
N LEU A 301 -3.83 -11.49 19.40
CA LEU A 301 -4.13 -11.23 17.99
C LEU A 301 -4.55 -12.48 17.21
N GLU A 302 -4.08 -13.67 17.60
CA GLU A 302 -4.35 -14.95 16.93
C GLU A 302 -5.51 -15.73 17.58
N THR A 303 -5.86 -15.44 18.82
CA THR A 303 -6.82 -16.25 19.60
C THR A 303 -8.09 -15.49 19.99
N GLU A 304 -8.07 -14.16 20.05
CA GLU A 304 -9.19 -13.37 20.58
C GLU A 304 -9.87 -12.49 19.53
N GLN A 305 -11.20 -12.58 19.48
CA GLN A 305 -11.98 -11.67 18.65
C GLN A 305 -11.83 -10.21 19.13
N GLY A 306 -11.62 -9.29 18.19
CA GLY A 306 -11.46 -7.86 18.47
C GLY A 306 -10.11 -7.47 19.09
N ALA A 307 -9.14 -8.38 19.20
CA ALA A 307 -7.79 -8.07 19.69
C ALA A 307 -7.08 -7.00 18.86
N ILE A 308 -7.33 -6.96 17.55
CA ILE A 308 -6.82 -5.94 16.64
C ILE A 308 -7.11 -4.54 17.17
N GLU A 309 -8.36 -4.23 17.51
CA GLU A 309 -8.72 -2.88 17.96
C GLU A 309 -8.15 -2.56 19.35
N ARG A 310 -8.07 -3.57 20.23
CA ARG A 310 -7.45 -3.40 21.56
C ARG A 310 -5.95 -3.12 21.48
N HIS A 311 -5.26 -3.72 20.51
CA HIS A 311 -3.80 -3.67 20.40
C HIS A 311 -3.29 -2.79 19.26
N ARG A 312 -4.18 -2.10 18.53
CA ARG A 312 -3.82 -1.26 17.38
C ARG A 312 -2.74 -0.23 17.68
N GLU A 313 -2.81 0.40 18.84
CA GLU A 313 -1.83 1.43 19.26
C GLU A 313 -0.54 0.83 19.85
N ALA A 314 -0.61 -0.40 20.35
CA ALA A 314 0.53 -1.10 20.96
C ALA A 314 1.37 -1.87 19.92
N PHE A 315 0.79 -2.17 18.75
CA PHE A 315 1.48 -2.88 17.68
C PHE A 315 2.33 -1.90 16.85
N PRO A 316 3.63 -2.15 16.64
CA PRO A 316 4.55 -1.17 16.07
C PRO A 316 4.47 -1.02 14.53
N CYS A 317 3.62 -1.82 13.88
CA CYS A 317 3.31 -1.73 12.45
C CYS A 317 1.82 -1.45 12.25
N ASP A 318 1.47 -1.01 11.05
CA ASP A 318 0.07 -0.90 10.66
C ASP A 318 -0.56 -2.31 10.52
N LEU A 319 -1.57 -2.62 11.33
CA LEU A 319 -2.30 -3.89 11.24
C LEU A 319 -3.11 -4.04 9.94
N ALA A 320 -3.23 -2.98 9.11
CA ALA A 320 -3.77 -3.06 7.75
C ALA A 320 -2.73 -3.47 6.69
N ASP A 321 -1.46 -3.65 7.09
CA ASP A 321 -0.38 -4.08 6.20
C ASP A 321 -0.68 -5.46 5.59
N ALA A 322 -0.68 -5.54 4.27
CA ALA A 322 -1.03 -6.75 3.53
C ALA A 322 -0.07 -7.92 3.76
N ARG A 323 1.09 -7.72 4.40
CA ARG A 323 1.95 -8.83 4.81
C ARG A 323 1.32 -9.68 5.92
N PHE A 324 0.40 -9.10 6.69
CA PHE A 324 -0.40 -9.82 7.69
C PHE A 324 -1.60 -10.56 7.08
N ASP A 325 -1.92 -10.38 5.80
CA ASP A 325 -2.95 -11.17 5.10
C ASP A 325 -2.36 -12.55 4.81
N GLY A 326 -2.93 -13.58 5.43
CA GLY A 326 -2.32 -14.90 5.50
C GLY A 326 -2.20 -15.54 4.12
N SER A 327 -3.31 -15.54 3.37
CA SER A 327 -3.33 -16.00 1.98
C SER A 327 -2.32 -15.25 1.11
N ARG A 328 -2.29 -13.91 1.14
CA ARG A 328 -1.30 -13.13 0.35
C ARG A 328 0.15 -13.44 0.75
N SER A 329 0.42 -13.59 2.04
CA SER A 329 1.74 -13.93 2.56
C SER A 329 2.20 -15.29 2.04
N VAL A 330 1.31 -16.29 2.07
CA VAL A 330 1.56 -17.64 1.53
C VAL A 330 1.81 -17.60 0.02
N HIS A 331 0.94 -16.97 -0.77
CA HIS A 331 1.12 -16.86 -2.23
C HIS A 331 2.43 -16.16 -2.60
N ALA A 332 2.80 -15.09 -1.89
CA ALA A 332 4.09 -14.42 -2.09
C ALA A 332 5.27 -15.33 -1.70
N GLY A 333 5.11 -16.10 -0.61
CA GLY A 333 6.07 -17.10 -0.17
C GLY A 333 6.34 -18.16 -1.21
N VAL A 334 5.29 -18.82 -1.72
CA VAL A 334 5.39 -19.84 -2.78
C VAL A 334 6.09 -19.28 -4.01
N ALA A 335 5.68 -18.09 -4.49
CA ALA A 335 6.30 -17.46 -5.64
C ALA A 335 7.81 -17.19 -5.42
N TYR A 336 8.20 -16.77 -4.21
CA TYR A 336 9.61 -16.51 -3.93
C TYR A 336 10.44 -17.79 -3.78
N VAL A 337 9.87 -18.82 -3.15
CA VAL A 337 10.51 -20.15 -3.02
C VAL A 337 10.70 -20.78 -4.39
N GLN A 338 9.70 -20.70 -5.28
CA GLN A 338 9.82 -21.16 -6.66
C GLN A 338 10.92 -20.41 -7.43
N GLU A 339 10.94 -19.08 -7.36
CA GLU A 339 11.99 -18.27 -8.01
C GLU A 339 13.40 -18.67 -7.52
N LEU A 340 13.55 -18.92 -6.20
CA LEU A 340 14.81 -19.36 -5.63
C LEU A 340 15.17 -20.79 -6.06
N SER A 341 14.19 -21.69 -6.16
CA SER A 341 14.37 -23.05 -6.65
C SER A 341 14.93 -23.04 -8.07
N GLU A 342 14.32 -22.25 -8.97
CA GLU A 342 14.76 -22.08 -10.36
C GLU A 342 16.18 -21.50 -10.45
N GLN A 343 16.52 -20.53 -9.58
CA GLN A 343 17.83 -19.88 -9.58
C GLN A 343 18.95 -20.72 -8.96
N LEU A 344 18.61 -21.66 -8.08
CA LEU A 344 19.57 -22.35 -7.20
C LEU A 344 19.48 -23.88 -7.31
N GLY A 345 18.83 -24.40 -8.35
CA GLY A 345 18.76 -25.84 -8.64
C GLY A 345 17.93 -26.64 -7.63
N GLY A 346 16.99 -26.01 -6.93
CA GLY A 346 16.16 -26.68 -5.93
C GLY A 346 16.88 -27.10 -4.65
N ASN A 347 18.14 -26.69 -4.43
CA ASN A 347 18.83 -26.99 -3.17
C ASN A 347 18.23 -26.17 -2.01
N LEU A 348 17.51 -26.86 -1.12
CA LEU A 348 16.78 -26.29 0.01
C LEU A 348 17.63 -25.33 0.87
N LEU A 349 18.89 -25.67 1.16
CA LEU A 349 19.76 -24.87 2.02
C LEU A 349 20.18 -23.57 1.33
N LEU A 350 20.59 -23.63 0.07
CA LEU A 350 20.92 -22.44 -0.71
C LEU A 350 19.70 -21.56 -0.93
N MET A 351 18.54 -22.15 -1.21
CA MET A 351 17.27 -21.44 -1.33
C MET A 351 16.97 -20.65 -0.06
N TYR A 352 17.06 -21.28 1.11
CA TYR A 352 16.78 -20.60 2.37
C TYR A 352 17.81 -19.51 2.70
N VAL A 353 19.10 -19.73 2.39
CA VAL A 353 20.10 -18.64 2.48
C VAL A 353 19.72 -17.48 1.57
N GLY A 354 19.24 -17.75 0.35
CA GLY A 354 18.77 -16.73 -0.59
C GLY A 354 17.55 -15.97 -0.10
N TYR A 355 16.62 -16.69 0.53
CA TYR A 355 15.42 -16.13 1.14
C TYR A 355 15.77 -15.18 2.29
N ASN A 356 16.65 -15.63 3.19
CA ASN A 356 16.94 -14.96 4.46
C ASN A 356 18.03 -13.87 4.36
N ALA A 357 19.05 -14.07 3.53
CA ALA A 357 20.19 -13.17 3.36
C ALA A 357 20.24 -12.48 1.99
N GLY A 358 19.35 -12.84 1.08
CA GLY A 358 19.20 -12.25 -0.24
C GLY A 358 19.74 -13.15 -1.37
N PRO A 359 19.12 -13.15 -2.56
CA PRO A 359 19.49 -14.05 -3.66
C PRO A 359 20.94 -13.90 -4.12
N SER A 360 21.52 -12.70 -4.00
CA SER A 360 22.91 -12.47 -4.37
C SER A 360 23.91 -13.22 -3.49
N VAL A 361 23.62 -13.39 -2.19
CA VAL A 361 24.46 -14.18 -1.27
C VAL A 361 24.42 -15.65 -1.69
N ALA A 362 23.20 -16.19 -1.91
CA ALA A 362 23.03 -17.57 -2.34
C ALA A 362 23.68 -17.86 -3.69
N ARG A 363 23.54 -16.98 -4.69
CA ARG A 363 24.23 -17.13 -5.98
C ARG A 363 25.75 -17.06 -5.86
N SER A 364 26.28 -16.29 -4.92
CA SER A 364 27.72 -16.29 -4.63
C SER A 364 28.16 -17.64 -4.10
N LEU A 365 27.42 -18.22 -3.15
CA LEU A 365 27.70 -19.55 -2.60
C LEU A 365 27.55 -20.64 -3.65
N TYR A 366 26.46 -20.63 -4.42
CA TYR A 366 26.21 -21.54 -5.54
C TYR A 366 27.42 -21.62 -6.48
N ARG A 367 27.95 -20.46 -6.92
CA ARG A 367 29.15 -20.40 -7.77
C ARG A 367 30.42 -20.87 -7.10
N THR A 368 30.54 -20.68 -5.78
CA THR A 368 31.73 -21.05 -5.01
C THR A 368 31.80 -22.56 -4.79
N LEU A 369 30.65 -23.19 -4.54
CA LEU A 369 30.54 -24.61 -4.22
C LEU A 369 30.61 -25.50 -5.47
N GLY A 370 30.11 -25.02 -6.62
CA GLY A 370 30.20 -25.74 -7.91
C GLY A 370 29.39 -27.04 -8.01
N ARG A 371 28.76 -27.48 -6.90
CA ARG A 371 27.91 -28.68 -6.79
C ARG A 371 26.65 -28.35 -5.98
N PRO A 372 25.73 -27.58 -6.55
CA PRO A 372 24.62 -26.97 -5.81
C PRO A 372 23.63 -28.00 -5.27
N ASP A 373 23.42 -29.11 -5.96
CA ASP A 373 22.35 -30.06 -5.64
C ASP A 373 22.67 -30.88 -4.37
N GLU A 374 23.94 -31.00 -4.02
CA GLU A 374 24.44 -31.82 -2.90
C GLU A 374 24.88 -31.00 -1.68
N VAL A 375 24.65 -29.67 -1.70
CA VAL A 375 25.16 -28.78 -0.65
C VAL A 375 24.57 -29.15 0.71
N THR A 376 25.47 -29.37 1.67
CA THR A 376 25.18 -29.59 3.10
C THR A 376 25.48 -28.35 3.95
N ILE A 377 25.12 -28.39 5.24
CA ILE A 377 25.48 -27.33 6.20
C ILE A 377 27.00 -27.23 6.36
N ASP A 378 27.72 -28.36 6.32
CA ASP A 378 29.16 -28.37 6.48
C ASP A 378 29.89 -27.78 5.28
N ASP A 379 29.34 -27.94 4.07
CA ASP A 379 29.83 -27.28 2.86
C ASP A 379 29.64 -25.75 2.94
N LEU A 380 28.54 -25.28 3.53
CA LEU A 380 28.27 -23.84 3.67
C LEU A 380 29.15 -23.16 4.71
N ARG A 381 29.50 -23.87 5.79
CA ARG A 381 30.22 -23.33 6.96
C ARG A 381 31.48 -22.53 6.62
N PRO A 382 32.42 -23.00 5.78
CA PRO A 382 33.62 -22.23 5.45
C PRO A 382 33.36 -21.01 4.55
N HIS A 383 32.22 -20.93 3.87
CA HIS A 383 31.97 -19.92 2.83
C HIS A 383 30.92 -18.87 3.21
N LEU A 384 29.97 -19.19 4.08
CA LEU A 384 28.80 -18.35 4.35
C LEU A 384 29.17 -16.97 4.91
N ALA A 385 30.07 -16.90 5.89
CA ALA A 385 30.49 -15.62 6.47
C ALA A 385 31.18 -14.72 5.42
N ALA A 386 32.00 -15.31 4.54
CA ALA A 386 32.64 -14.57 3.46
C ALA A 386 31.62 -14.03 2.45
N ALA A 387 30.60 -14.82 2.08
CA ALA A 387 29.53 -14.40 1.17
C ALA A 387 28.62 -13.30 1.76
N LEU A 388 28.45 -13.27 3.10
CA LEU A 388 27.66 -12.26 3.80
C LEU A 388 28.40 -10.94 4.01
N ARG A 389 29.73 -10.95 4.08
CA ARG A 389 30.55 -9.79 4.44
C ARG A 389 30.27 -8.53 3.60
N PRO A 390 30.03 -8.59 2.28
CA PRO A 390 29.69 -7.39 1.50
C PRO A 390 28.40 -6.68 1.93
N TYR A 391 27.47 -7.40 2.58
CA TYR A 391 26.15 -6.88 2.97
C TYR A 391 26.05 -6.59 4.47
N TYR A 392 26.73 -7.40 5.30
CA TYR A 392 26.61 -7.35 6.77
C TYR A 392 27.88 -6.85 7.47
N GLY A 393 28.99 -6.64 6.74
CA GLY A 393 30.25 -6.15 7.31
C GLY A 393 30.72 -7.02 8.48
N ALA A 394 31.06 -6.38 9.60
CA ALA A 394 31.53 -7.05 10.82
C ALA A 394 30.48 -7.94 11.53
N ARG A 395 29.22 -7.95 11.07
CA ARG A 395 28.17 -8.83 11.60
C ARG A 395 28.00 -10.12 10.81
N ALA A 396 28.78 -10.32 9.75
CA ALA A 396 28.63 -11.46 8.85
C ALA A 396 28.84 -12.80 9.56
N GLU A 397 29.82 -12.89 10.45
CA GLU A 397 30.15 -14.09 11.22
C GLU A 397 29.01 -14.46 12.17
N VAL A 398 28.46 -13.50 12.90
CA VAL A 398 27.32 -13.70 13.80
C VAL A 398 26.07 -14.13 13.01
N ARG A 399 25.81 -13.49 11.86
CA ARG A 399 24.68 -13.88 11.00
C ARG A 399 24.87 -15.27 10.39
N ALA A 400 26.08 -15.62 9.97
CA ALA A 400 26.41 -16.94 9.46
C ALA A 400 26.19 -18.02 10.53
N GLY A 401 26.70 -17.80 11.75
CA GLY A 401 26.49 -18.71 12.88
C GLY A 401 25.00 -18.95 13.15
N GLY A 402 24.21 -17.88 13.25
CA GLY A 402 22.76 -18.02 13.42
C GLY A 402 22.07 -18.83 12.31
N LEU A 403 22.45 -18.60 11.04
CA LEU A 403 21.94 -19.38 9.92
C LEU A 403 22.31 -20.86 10.03
N LEU A 404 23.60 -21.18 10.22
CA LEU A 404 24.13 -22.54 10.22
C LEU A 404 23.67 -23.36 11.43
N GLU A 405 23.55 -22.74 12.59
CA GLU A 405 23.34 -23.44 13.86
C GLU A 405 21.87 -23.49 14.28
N VAL A 406 21.06 -22.51 13.86
CA VAL A 406 19.66 -22.39 14.28
C VAL A 406 18.71 -22.60 13.11
N HIS A 407 18.85 -21.80 12.05
CA HIS A 407 17.83 -21.76 11.00
C HIS A 407 17.88 -22.98 10.08
N LEU A 408 19.06 -23.36 9.55
CA LEU A 408 19.17 -24.46 8.59
C LEU A 408 18.84 -25.83 9.20
N PRO A 409 19.26 -26.18 10.44
CA PRO A 409 18.82 -27.43 11.07
C PRO A 409 17.29 -27.45 11.30
N LYS A 410 16.72 -26.33 11.75
CA LYS A 410 15.26 -26.18 11.94
C LYS A 410 14.52 -26.36 10.61
N LEU A 411 15.06 -25.81 9.52
CA LEU A 411 14.51 -25.94 8.17
C LEU A 411 14.49 -27.40 7.71
N LEU A 412 15.62 -28.11 7.83
CA LEU A 412 15.73 -29.51 7.42
C LEU A 412 14.74 -30.39 8.17
N ALA A 413 14.63 -30.23 9.49
CA ALA A 413 13.68 -30.96 10.30
C ALA A 413 12.23 -30.69 9.87
N ALA A 414 11.90 -29.44 9.56
CA ALA A 414 10.57 -29.03 9.13
C ALA A 414 10.22 -29.56 7.73
N TYR A 415 11.16 -29.49 6.80
CA TYR A 415 10.99 -30.01 5.46
C TYR A 415 10.79 -31.53 5.45
N GLN A 416 11.58 -32.29 6.22
CA GLN A 416 11.41 -33.74 6.35
C GLN A 416 10.04 -34.16 6.92
N ARG A 417 9.39 -33.28 7.69
CA ARG A 417 8.05 -33.54 8.21
C ARG A 417 6.96 -33.47 7.13
N TRP A 418 7.08 -32.52 6.20
CA TRP A 418 6.02 -32.21 5.23
C TRP A 418 6.27 -32.72 3.81
N ARG A 419 7.45 -33.25 3.56
CA ARG A 419 7.76 -34.05 2.37
C ARG A 419 7.11 -35.42 2.47
#